data_AF-A0A2E8CYF9-F1
#
_entry.id   AF-A0A2E8CYF9-F1
#
_cell.length_a   1.000
_cell.length_b   1.000
_cell.length_c   1.000
_cell.angle_alpha   90.00
_cell.angle_beta   90.00
_cell.angle_gamma   90.00
#
_symmetry.space_group_name_H-M   'P 1'
#
loop_
_entity.id
_entity.type
_entity.pdbx_description
1 polymer ?
#
loop_
_entity_poly.entity_id
_entity_poly.type
_entity_poly.pdbx_seq_one_letter_code
_entity_poly.pdbx_strand_id
1 'polypeptide(L)'
;MIEKFDNTTDEADEVVRGLRHVGSLVTITGQFGWVSADLDDDKFVETAVVARADVIVSGDRHLLALGTIEGIPIVNPREFLDRLTSEED
;
A
#
# COMPACT_ATOMS: atom_id res chain seq x y z
N MET A 1 1.32 0.45 -14.94
CA MET A 1 2.46 1.39 -14.86
C MET A 1 2.71 2.08 -16.19
N ILE A 2 2.66 1.35 -17.30
CA ILE A 2 2.83 1.89 -18.67
C ILE A 2 1.55 2.64 -19.09
N GLU A 3 0.48 1.93 -19.47
CA GLU A 3 -0.75 2.57 -19.98
C GLU A 3 -1.45 3.50 -18.97
N LYS A 4 -1.51 3.09 -17.70
CA LYS A 4 -2.19 3.87 -16.64
C LYS A 4 -1.54 5.24 -16.36
N PHE A 5 -0.25 5.40 -16.64
CA PHE A 5 0.50 6.62 -16.31
C PHE A 5 1.25 7.19 -17.52
N ASP A 6 0.96 6.71 -18.73
CA ASP A 6 1.63 7.11 -19.98
C ASP A 6 3.16 7.00 -19.93
N ASN A 7 3.67 5.98 -19.21
CA ASN A 7 5.12 5.73 -19.11
C ASN A 7 5.58 4.82 -20.25
N THR A 8 6.82 4.99 -20.68
CA THR A 8 7.55 3.99 -21.47
C THR A 8 7.89 2.74 -20.64
N THR A 9 8.29 1.66 -21.32
CA THR A 9 8.77 0.44 -20.64
C THR A 9 10.00 0.74 -19.78
N ASP A 10 10.94 1.56 -20.26
CA ASP A 10 12.17 1.88 -19.54
C ASP A 10 11.90 2.69 -18.26
N GLU A 11 10.99 3.66 -18.32
CA GLU A 11 10.56 4.44 -17.15
C GLU A 11 9.84 3.57 -16.13
N ALA A 12 8.95 2.68 -16.58
CA ALA A 12 8.27 1.74 -15.69
C ALA A 12 9.26 0.80 -14.99
N ASP A 13 10.25 0.30 -15.73
CA ASP A 13 11.31 -0.55 -15.19
C ASP A 13 12.20 0.19 -14.18
N GLU A 14 12.49 1.46 -14.40
CA GLU A 14 13.25 2.29 -13.45
C GLU A 14 12.50 2.44 -12.12
N VAL A 15 11.18 2.72 -12.18
CA VAL A 15 10.35 2.78 -10.98
C VAL A 15 10.34 1.44 -10.24
N VAL A 16 10.18 0.32 -10.96
CA VAL A 16 10.20 -1.02 -10.36
C VAL A 16 11.54 -1.32 -9.72
N ARG A 17 12.66 -0.94 -10.36
CA ARG A 17 14.01 -1.08 -9.79
C ARG A 17 14.16 -0.28 -8.50
N GLY A 18 13.70 0.97 -8.48
CA GLY A 18 13.72 1.82 -7.28
C GLY A 18 12.94 1.20 -6.12
N LEU A 19 11.73 0.70 -6.38
CA LEU A 19 10.90 0.04 -5.37
C LEU A 19 11.55 -1.24 -4.81
N ARG A 20 12.21 -2.04 -5.66
CA ARG A 20 12.95 -3.24 -5.22
C ARG A 20 14.20 -2.92 -4.38
N HIS A 21 14.75 -1.72 -4.51
CA HIS A 21 15.91 -1.29 -3.75
C HIS A 21 15.56 -0.93 -2.29
N VAL A 22 14.37 -0.34 -2.07
CA VAL A 22 13.94 0.14 -0.75
C VAL A 22 12.88 -0.73 -0.08
N GLY A 23 12.14 -1.54 -0.85
CA GLY A 23 11.04 -2.36 -0.37
C GLY A 23 11.42 -3.82 -0.09
N SER A 24 10.61 -4.48 0.73
CA SER A 24 10.67 -5.93 0.95
C SER A 24 9.65 -6.64 0.06
N LEU A 25 10.07 -7.67 -0.66
CA LEU A 25 9.17 -8.49 -1.46
C LEU A 25 8.55 -9.58 -0.58
N VAL A 26 7.22 -9.62 -0.54
CA VAL A 26 6.45 -10.65 0.17
C VAL A 26 5.63 -11.47 -0.81
N THR A 27 5.41 -12.74 -0.49
CA THR A 27 4.52 -13.63 -1.24
C THR A 27 3.16 -13.64 -0.58
N ILE A 28 2.15 -13.17 -1.30
CA ILE A 28 0.75 -13.26 -0.88
C ILE A 28 0.15 -14.59 -1.35
N THR A 29 -0.86 -15.08 -0.63
CA THR A 29 -1.52 -16.38 -0.86
C THR A 29 -2.84 -16.29 -1.62
N GLY A 30 -3.33 -15.08 -1.90
CA GLY A 30 -4.64 -14.88 -2.50
C GLY A 30 -5.76 -15.06 -1.48
N GLN A 31 -5.56 -14.58 -0.27
CA GLN A 31 -6.66 -14.40 0.68
C GLN A 31 -7.48 -13.17 0.27
N PHE A 32 -8.79 -13.25 0.50
CA PHE A 32 -9.76 -12.23 0.08
C PHE A 32 -10.81 -12.00 1.16
N GLY A 33 -11.54 -10.90 1.04
CA GLY A 33 -12.71 -10.58 1.85
C GLY A 33 -12.52 -9.40 2.81
N TRP A 34 -11.39 -8.71 2.77
CA TRP A 34 -11.19 -7.49 3.56
C TRP A 34 -11.85 -6.28 2.89
N VAL A 35 -11.73 -6.18 1.57
CA VAL A 35 -12.23 -5.06 0.77
C VAL A 35 -13.46 -5.50 -0.02
N SER A 36 -14.61 -5.57 0.65
CA SER A 36 -15.88 -5.98 0.02
C SER A 36 -16.33 -5.09 -1.14
N ALA A 37 -15.86 -3.84 -1.20
CA ALA A 37 -16.18 -2.90 -2.28
C ALA A 37 -15.41 -3.20 -3.58
N ASP A 38 -14.21 -3.79 -3.48
CA ASP A 38 -13.36 -4.15 -4.63
C ASP A 38 -12.37 -5.26 -4.22
N LEU A 39 -12.61 -6.49 -4.71
CA LEU A 39 -11.74 -7.63 -4.41
C LEU A 39 -10.33 -7.48 -4.99
N ASP A 40 -10.13 -6.63 -6.01
CA ASP A 40 -8.80 -6.38 -6.55
C ASP A 40 -7.91 -5.60 -5.57
N ASP A 41 -8.50 -4.92 -4.58
CA ASP A 41 -7.78 -4.17 -3.56
C ASP A 41 -7.33 -5.03 -2.38
N ASP A 42 -7.86 -6.27 -2.24
CA ASP A 42 -7.45 -7.20 -1.19
C ASP A 42 -5.95 -7.49 -1.24
N LYS A 43 -5.32 -7.45 -2.42
CA LYS A 43 -3.86 -7.65 -2.57
C LYS A 43 -3.05 -6.64 -1.76
N PHE A 44 -3.54 -5.42 -1.57
CA PHE A 44 -2.84 -4.39 -0.77
C PHE A 44 -2.95 -4.70 0.72
N VAL A 45 -4.12 -5.14 1.17
CA VAL A 45 -4.36 -5.55 2.55
C VAL A 45 -3.59 -6.82 2.88
N GLU A 46 -3.67 -7.85 2.04
CA GLU A 46 -2.94 -9.11 2.23
C GLU A 46 -1.43 -8.86 2.27
N THR A 47 -0.91 -7.97 1.39
CA THR A 47 0.50 -7.57 1.42
C THR A 47 0.89 -6.98 2.77
N ALA A 48 0.08 -6.06 3.32
CA ALA A 48 0.36 -5.44 4.61
C ALA A 48 0.31 -6.45 5.77
N VAL A 49 -0.68 -7.35 5.76
CA VAL A 49 -0.82 -8.41 6.77
C VAL A 49 0.36 -9.38 6.74
N VAL A 50 0.72 -9.89 5.56
CA VAL A 50 1.86 -10.81 5.39
C VAL A 50 3.19 -10.13 5.74
N ALA A 51 3.36 -8.87 5.34
CA ALA A 51 4.54 -8.08 5.66
C ALA A 51 4.60 -7.63 7.13
N ARG A 52 3.51 -7.78 7.90
CA ARG A 52 3.34 -7.23 9.25
C ARG A 52 3.62 -5.72 9.29
N ALA A 53 3.05 -5.00 8.32
CA ALA A 53 3.21 -3.57 8.24
C ALA A 53 2.59 -2.87 9.46
N ASP A 54 3.24 -1.80 9.93
CA ASP A 54 2.72 -0.98 11.04
C ASP A 54 1.55 -0.09 10.60
N VAL A 55 1.45 0.23 9.30
CA VAL A 55 0.44 1.12 8.72
C VAL A 55 0.29 0.88 7.21
N ILE A 56 -0.93 1.05 6.70
CA ILE A 56 -1.20 1.17 5.26
C ILE A 56 -1.42 2.64 4.94
N VAL A 57 -0.67 3.16 3.96
CA VAL A 57 -0.85 4.53 3.46
C VAL A 57 -1.57 4.46 2.11
N SER A 58 -2.74 5.08 2.00
CA SER A 58 -3.52 5.06 0.77
C SER A 58 -4.26 6.37 0.51
N GLY A 59 -4.39 6.73 -0.77
CA GLY A 59 -5.30 7.79 -1.22
C GLY A 59 -6.68 7.26 -1.65
N ASP A 60 -6.86 5.94 -1.67
CA ASP A 60 -8.10 5.30 -2.11
C ASP A 60 -9.19 5.40 -1.03
N ARG A 61 -10.37 5.88 -1.40
CA ARG A 61 -11.47 6.11 -0.46
C ARG A 61 -12.10 4.82 0.08
N HIS A 62 -12.13 3.75 -0.71
CA HIS A 62 -12.66 2.47 -0.25
C HIS A 62 -11.71 1.85 0.78
N LEU A 63 -10.40 1.90 0.54
CA LEU A 63 -9.41 1.45 1.53
C LEU A 63 -9.44 2.29 2.80
N LEU A 64 -9.48 3.63 2.67
CA LEU A 64 -9.55 4.52 3.83
C LEU A 64 -10.82 4.31 4.68
N ALA A 65 -11.95 3.96 4.06
CA ALA A 65 -13.20 3.71 4.77
C ALA A 65 -13.15 2.47 5.67
N LEU A 66 -12.20 1.56 5.47
CA LEU A 66 -12.00 0.38 6.33
C LEU A 66 -11.38 0.76 7.68
N GLY A 67 -10.61 1.86 7.73
CA GLY A 67 -10.02 2.44 8.95
C GLY A 67 -8.89 1.61 9.58
N THR A 68 -9.14 0.37 9.94
CA THR A 68 -8.13 -0.54 10.52
C THR A 68 -8.46 -1.98 10.15
N ILE A 69 -7.45 -2.74 9.73
CA ILE A 69 -7.61 -4.15 9.33
C ILE A 69 -6.52 -4.98 10.00
N GLU A 70 -6.89 -6.07 10.66
CA GLU A 70 -5.95 -6.95 11.39
C GLU A 70 -5.02 -6.18 12.36
N GLY A 71 -5.53 -5.08 12.93
CA GLY A 71 -4.76 -4.19 13.82
C GLY A 71 -3.86 -3.17 13.10
N ILE A 72 -3.83 -3.18 11.76
CA ILE A 72 -3.04 -2.26 10.93
C ILE A 72 -3.92 -1.05 10.55
N PRO A 73 -3.61 0.17 11.01
CA PRO A 73 -4.34 1.37 10.64
C PRO A 73 -4.15 1.69 9.16
N ILE A 74 -5.21 2.22 8.52
CA ILE A 74 -5.17 2.73 7.15
C ILE A 74 -5.33 4.24 7.21
N VAL A 75 -4.31 4.95 6.74
CA VAL A 75 -4.22 6.40 6.84
C VAL A 75 -4.02 7.02 5.47
N ASN A 76 -4.39 8.29 5.34
CA ASN A 76 -4.05 9.06 4.15
C ASN A 76 -2.58 9.53 4.21
N PRO A 77 -1.96 9.91 3.08
CA PRO A 77 -0.56 10.33 3.04
C PRO A 77 -0.23 11.52 3.95
N ARG A 78 -1.16 12.47 4.11
CA ARG A 78 -0.94 13.63 4.99
C ARG A 78 -0.81 13.19 6.44
N GLU A 79 -1.75 12.37 6.90
CA GLU A 79 -1.72 11.84 8.27
C GLU A 79 -0.46 11.01 8.55
N PHE A 80 0.00 10.22 7.57
CA PHE A 80 1.25 9.47 7.72
C PHE A 80 2.46 10.41 7.90
N LEU A 81 2.55 11.48 7.09
CA LEU A 81 3.63 12.46 7.22
C LEU A 81 3.58 13.17 8.57
N ASP A 82 2.39 13.55 9.04
CA ASP A 82 2.22 14.20 10.35
C ASP A 82 2.71 13.30 11.51
N ARG A 83 2.54 11.96 11.39
CA ARG A 83 3.08 10.98 12.35
C ARG A 83 4.61 10.94 12.34
N LEU A 84 5.23 10.95 11.16
CA LEU A 84 6.70 10.92 11.04
C LEU A 84 7.36 12.18 11.58
N THR A 85 6.73 13.35 11.45
CA THR A 85 7.29 14.61 11.94
C THR A 85 6.99 14.86 13.43
N SER A 86 6.12 14.09 14.06
CA SER A 86 5.79 14.20 15.49
C SER A 86 6.57 13.23 16.37
N GLU A 87 7.33 12.30 15.78
CA GLU A 87 8.24 11.39 16.49
C GLU A 87 9.64 12.00 16.76
N GLU A 88 9.85 13.30 16.46
CA GLU A 88 11.12 14.02 16.71
C GLU A 88 11.16 14.87 18.01
N ASP A 89 10.18 14.75 18.92
CA ASP A 89 10.18 15.42 20.24
C ASP A 89 10.60 14.50 21.41
#